data_AF-A0A4V1T8S7-F1
#
_entry.id   AF-A0A4V1T8S7-F1
#
_cell.length_a   1.000
_cell.length_b   1.000
_cell.length_c   1.000
_cell.angle_alpha   90.00
_cell.angle_beta   90.00
_cell.angle_gamma   90.00
#
_symmetry.space_group_name_H-M   'P 1'
#
loop_
_entity.id
_entity.type
_entity.pdbx_description
1 polymer ?
#
loop_
_entity_poly.entity_id
_entity_poly.type
_entity_poly.pdbx_seq_one_letter_code
_entity_poly.pdbx_strand_id
1 'polypeptide(L)'
;MFKLVVLTKRKAGMSMEAFMDYYENNHAPLMMSFYPQVKKYTRTYLHSVSHETLTGDEDKPVDCVTEAFFEDEAGWLDVIR
;
A
#
# COMPACT_ATOMS: atom_id res chain seq x y z
N MET A 1 18.17 -0.66 -9.40
CA MET A 1 16.99 -1.05 -8.62
C MET A 1 16.27 0.18 -8.09
N PHE A 2 15.03 0.37 -8.52
CA PHE A 2 14.16 1.47 -8.13
C PHE A 2 13.08 0.95 -7.18
N LYS A 3 12.63 1.80 -6.26
CA LYS A 3 11.56 1.48 -5.31
C LYS A 3 10.50 2.58 -5.33
N LEU A 4 9.26 2.18 -5.56
CA LEU A 4 8.09 3.02 -5.38
C LEU A 4 7.46 2.69 -4.02
N VAL A 5 7.22 3.72 -3.20
CA VAL A 5 6.50 3.61 -1.93
C VAL A 5 5.19 4.36 -2.04
N VAL A 6 4.08 3.66 -1.81
CA VAL A 6 2.72 4.22 -1.87
C VAL A 6 2.11 4.19 -0.47
N LEU A 7 1.64 5.34 -0.01
CA LEU A 7 0.90 5.47 1.25
C LEU A 7 -0.58 5.52 0.94
N THR A 8 -1.33 4.54 1.42
CA THR A 8 -2.76 4.40 1.13
C THR A 8 -3.59 4.59 2.40
N LYS A 9 -4.61 5.43 2.30
CA LYS A 9 -5.65 5.60 3.31
C LYS A 9 -6.94 4.96 2.81
N ARG A 10 -7.64 4.23 3.67
CA ARG A 10 -8.97 3.67 3.35
C ARG A 10 -10.00 4.80 3.19
N LYS A 11 -11.07 4.55 2.44
CA LYS A 11 -12.16 5.53 2.29
C LYS A 11 -12.83 5.83 3.64
N ALA A 12 -13.33 7.05 3.82
CA ALA A 12 -14.06 7.42 5.03
C ALA A 12 -15.25 6.46 5.27
N GLY A 13 -15.40 5.98 6.51
CA GLY A 13 -16.44 5.01 6.89
C GLY A 13 -16.18 3.55 6.50
N MET A 14 -15.09 3.25 5.77
CA MET A 14 -14.70 1.87 5.45
C MET A 14 -13.98 1.23 6.64
N SER A 15 -14.37 0.01 7.02
CA SER A 15 -13.66 -0.75 8.05
C SER A 15 -12.28 -1.19 7.55
N MET A 16 -11.35 -1.42 8.48
CA MET A 16 -10.02 -1.93 8.14
C MET A 16 -10.10 -3.31 7.47
N GLU A 17 -10.99 -4.18 7.94
CA GLU A 17 -11.20 -5.51 7.36
C GLU A 17 -11.69 -5.44 5.91
N ALA A 18 -12.71 -4.62 5.63
CA ALA A 18 -13.21 -4.43 4.27
C ALA A 18 -12.15 -3.80 3.35
N PHE A 19 -11.31 -2.91 3.88
CA PHE A 19 -10.18 -2.37 3.15
C PHE A 19 -9.14 -3.45 2.79
N MET A 20 -8.73 -4.27 3.75
CA MET A 20 -7.78 -5.37 3.51
C MET A 20 -8.34 -6.39 2.51
N ASP A 21 -9.60 -6.79 2.67
CA ASP A 21 -10.27 -7.73 1.75
C ASP A 21 -10.30 -7.19 0.31
N TYR A 22 -10.72 -5.94 0.14
CA TYR A 22 -10.73 -5.30 -1.17
C TYR A 22 -9.31 -5.17 -1.75
N TYR A 23 -8.33 -4.82 -0.92
CA TYR A 23 -6.95 -4.66 -1.34
C TYR A 23 -6.38 -5.98 -1.88
N GLU A 24 -6.56 -7.07 -1.15
CA GLU A 24 -6.01 -8.38 -1.50
C GLU A 24 -6.73 -9.04 -2.68
N ASN A 25 -8.06 -8.90 -2.75
CA ASN A 25 -8.86 -9.59 -3.76
C ASN A 25 -9.06 -8.78 -5.05
N ASN A 26 -8.75 -7.48 -5.04
CA ASN A 26 -8.97 -6.61 -6.20
C ASN A 26 -7.73 -5.77 -6.52
N HIS A 27 -7.26 -4.94 -5.58
CA HIS A 27 -6.23 -3.95 -5.86
C HIS A 27 -4.87 -4.59 -6.22
N ALA A 28 -4.35 -5.47 -5.37
CA ALA A 28 -3.04 -6.10 -5.59
C ALA A 28 -3.01 -6.98 -6.85
N PRO A 29 -4.00 -7.88 -7.12
CA PRO A 29 -4.04 -8.66 -8.35
C PRO A 29 -4.09 -7.77 -9.60
N LEU A 30 -4.88 -6.70 -9.57
CA LEU A 30 -5.00 -5.77 -10.70
C LEU A 30 -3.67 -5.08 -10.99
N MET A 31 -2.99 -4.56 -9.95
CA MET A 31 -1.65 -3.96 -10.09
C MET A 31 -0.65 -4.95 -10.70
N MET A 32 -0.63 -6.19 -10.21
CA MET A 32 0.28 -7.22 -10.73
C MET A 32 -0.05 -7.61 -12.17
N SER A 33 -1.32 -7.51 -12.59
CA SER A 33 -1.74 -7.80 -13.96
C SER A 33 -1.33 -6.72 -14.97
N PHE A 34 -1.35 -5.43 -14.56
CA PHE A 34 -1.00 -4.32 -15.43
C PHE A 34 0.50 -4.07 -15.54
N TYR A 35 1.25 -4.37 -14.47
CA TYR A 35 2.67 -4.01 -14.38
C TYR A 35 3.58 -5.23 -14.19
N PRO A 36 3.76 -6.07 -15.23
CA PRO A 36 4.59 -7.27 -15.17
C PRO A 36 6.08 -6.98 -14.90
N GLN A 37 6.52 -5.73 -15.06
CA GLN A 37 7.88 -5.29 -14.73
C GLN A 37 8.17 -5.21 -13.22
N VAL A 38 7.13 -5.22 -12.36
CA VAL A 38 7.28 -5.22 -10.90
C VAL A 38 7.95 -6.53 -10.45
N LYS A 39 9.15 -6.43 -9.87
CA LYS A 39 9.93 -7.59 -9.43
C LYS A 39 9.55 -8.09 -8.05
N LYS A 40 9.06 -7.20 -7.20
CA LYS A 40 8.58 -7.50 -5.86
C LYS A 40 7.50 -6.50 -5.48
N TYR A 41 6.45 -7.01 -4.84
CA TYR A 41 5.32 -6.22 -4.36
C TYR A 41 5.00 -6.62 -2.92
N THR A 42 5.22 -5.72 -1.98
CA THR A 42 4.93 -5.94 -0.56
C THR A 42 3.95 -4.89 -0.04
N ARG A 43 3.18 -5.26 0.97
CA ARG A 43 2.28 -4.35 1.67
C ARG A 43 2.34 -4.60 3.17
N THR A 44 2.28 -3.53 3.94
CA THR A 44 2.22 -3.56 5.39
C THR A 44 1.00 -2.76 5.84
N TYR A 45 0.04 -3.46 6.45
CA TYR A 45 -1.13 -2.84 7.06
C TYR A 45 -0.74 -2.23 8.40
N LEU A 46 -1.07 -0.95 8.58
CA LEU A 46 -0.73 -0.21 9.78
C LEU A 46 -1.84 -0.38 10.82
N HIS A 47 -1.44 -0.83 12.01
CA HIS A 47 -2.31 -0.90 13.17
C HIS A 47 -2.01 0.28 14.10
N SER A 48 -3.01 0.75 14.85
CA SER A 48 -2.73 1.72 15.91
C SER A 48 -1.85 1.03 16.94
N VAL A 49 -0.72 1.63 17.26
CA VAL A 49 0.11 1.18 18.36
C VAL A 49 -0.28 2.01 19.57
N SER A 50 -0.81 1.38 20.61
CA SER A 50 -0.94 2.03 21.91
C SER A 50 0.47 2.23 22.47
N HIS A 51 0.92 3.48 22.56
CA HIS A 51 2.18 3.84 23.21
C HIS A 51 1.86 4.79 24.36
N GLU A 52 2.61 4.73 25.46
CA GLU A 52 2.34 5.51 26.69
C GLU A 52 2.26 7.03 26.44
N THR A 53 2.91 7.52 25.38
CA THR A 53 2.91 8.92 24.94
C THR A 53 2.03 9.20 23.71
N LEU A 54 1.49 8.17 23.06
CA LEU A 54 0.55 8.28 21.94
C LEU A 54 -0.84 7.95 22.47
N THR A 55 -1.48 8.94 23.08
CA THR A 55 -2.90 8.87 23.39
C THR A 55 -3.67 9.01 22.09
N GLY A 56 -4.27 7.95 21.58
CA GLY A 56 -5.24 8.13 20.52
C GLY A 56 -5.56 6.90 19.70
N ASP A 57 -6.80 6.48 19.82
CA ASP A 57 -7.60 5.77 18.82
C ASP A 57 -7.92 6.69 17.61
N GLU A 58 -7.01 7.60 17.28
CA GLU A 58 -7.19 8.58 16.21
C GLU A 58 -7.08 7.88 14.85
N ASP A 59 -7.96 8.25 13.92
CA ASP A 59 -7.93 7.68 12.59
C ASP A 59 -6.61 8.05 11.90
N LYS A 60 -5.77 7.02 11.71
CA LYS A 60 -4.40 7.17 11.19
C LYS A 60 -4.42 7.84 9.82
N PRO A 61 -3.47 8.71 9.47
CA PRO A 61 -3.42 9.33 8.13
C PRO A 61 -3.09 8.31 7.02
N VAL A 62 -2.57 7.13 7.38
CA VAL A 62 -2.19 6.05 6.46
C VAL A 62 -2.63 4.72 7.07
N ASP A 63 -3.23 3.85 6.27
CA ASP A 63 -3.65 2.50 6.67
C ASP A 63 -2.78 1.39 6.05
N CYS A 64 -2.12 1.66 4.92
CA CYS A 64 -1.25 0.69 4.26
C CYS A 64 -0.05 1.36 3.60
N VAL A 65 1.12 0.74 3.74
CA VAL A 65 2.34 1.09 3.00
C VAL A 65 2.63 -0.01 2.00
N THR A 66 2.65 0.35 0.74
CA THR A 66 2.95 -0.57 -0.37
C THR A 66 4.31 -0.26 -0.95
N GLU A 67 5.10 -1.28 -1.20
CA GLU A 67 6.40 -1.14 -1.86
C GLU A 67 6.43 -1.99 -3.14
N ALA A 68 6.75 -1.35 -4.26
CA ALA A 68 6.99 -2.00 -5.54
C ALA A 68 8.45 -1.80 -5.97
N PHE A 69 9.10 -2.87 -6.39
CA PHE A 69 10.52 -2.87 -6.77
C PHE A 69 10.68 -3.11 -8.27
N PHE A 70 11.59 -2.36 -8.88
CA PHE A 70 11.86 -2.40 -10.31
C PHE A 70 13.37 -2.57 -10.56
N GLU A 71 13.72 -3.24 -11.65
CA GLU A 71 15.11 -3.45 -12.03
C GLU A 71 15.79 -2.12 -12.42
N ASP A 72 15.12 -1.40 -13.33
CA ASP A 72 15.62 -0.20 -14.01
C ASP A 72 14.63 0.98 -13.94
N GLU A 73 15.07 2.12 -14.45
CA GLU A 73 14.31 3.37 -14.45
C GLU A 73 13.12 3.31 -15.42
N ALA A 74 13.27 2.62 -16.56
CA ALA A 74 12.22 2.53 -17.56
C ALA A 74 10.98 1.82 -17.01
N GLY A 75 11.17 0.70 -16.32
CA GLY A 75 10.09 -0.03 -15.68
C GLY A 75 9.41 0.77 -14.56
N TRP A 76 10.17 1.58 -13.81
CA TRP A 76 9.61 2.47 -12.79
C TRP A 76 8.81 3.62 -13.41
N LEU A 77 9.33 4.27 -14.45
CA LEU A 77 8.68 5.39 -15.14
C LEU A 77 7.34 5.01 -15.78
N ASP A 78 7.20 3.77 -16.24
CA ASP A 78 5.95 3.26 -16.83
C ASP A 78 4.79 3.20 -15.83
N VAL A 79 5.08 3.07 -14.52
CA VAL A 79 4.03 2.96 -13.47
C VAL A 79 3.60 4.32 -12.92
N ILE A 80 4.46 5.33 -13.00
CA ILE A 80 4.20 6.65 -12.37
C ILE A 80 3.70 7.73 -13.34
N ARG A 81 3.55 7.40 -14.63
CA ARG A 81 3.04 8.30 -15.68
C ARG A 81 1.56 8.07 -15.94
#